data_AF-A0A420RXI1-F1
#
_entry.id   AF-A0A420RXI1-F1
#
_cell.length_a   1.000
_cell.length_b   1.000
_cell.length_c   1.000
_cell.angle_alpha   90.00
_cell.angle_beta   90.00
_cell.angle_gamma   90.00
#
_symmetry.space_group_name_H-M   'P 1'
#
loop_
_entity.id
_entity.type
_entity.pdbx_description
1 polymer ?
#
loop_
_entity_poly.entity_id
_entity_poly.type
_entity_poly.pdbx_seq_one_letter_code
_entity_poly.pdbx_strand_id
1 'polypeptide(L)'
;MTYPHKSSKHVNLFETPVNFHGCRALLVDDGEAVITLTTAQDAAKVTALAVEYEGEWPVVSGVKGTDITMNELVALGEKIRGQKFKVEYLKSGDLEAGIVKASWLPLPEHPSIPVEMRERVAADMIKCFLLGIKHGALRVSEEWNKLLPDYEFTQPEEFLTKAWTAIDGGAKSVFTEN
;
A
#
# COMPACT_ATOMS: atom_id res chain seq x y z
N MET A 1 -0.18 0.79 -5.39
CA MET A 1 -1.51 1.30 -5.80
C MET A 1 -1.64 1.62 -7.29
N THR A 2 -0.63 1.33 -8.14
CA THR A 2 -0.72 1.55 -9.60
C THR A 2 -0.96 0.29 -10.41
N TYR A 3 -1.10 -0.88 -9.76
CA TYR A 3 -1.34 -2.15 -10.44
C TYR A 3 -2.53 -2.02 -11.42
N PRO A 4 -2.44 -2.52 -12.66
CA PRO A 4 -1.36 -3.37 -13.20
C PRO A 4 -0.17 -2.60 -13.81
N HIS A 5 -0.18 -1.27 -13.78
CA HIS A 5 0.86 -0.42 -14.36
C HIS A 5 2.12 -0.43 -13.49
N LYS A 6 3.24 -0.83 -14.10
CA LYS A 6 4.53 -0.96 -13.43
C LYS A 6 4.98 0.39 -12.87
N SER A 7 5.28 0.44 -11.57
CA SER A 7 5.76 1.64 -10.87
C SER A 7 7.16 1.53 -10.27
N SER A 8 7.84 0.40 -10.51
CA SER A 8 9.21 0.13 -10.06
C SER A 8 9.90 -0.79 -11.06
N LYS A 9 11.20 -0.59 -11.29
CA LYS A 9 11.98 -1.42 -12.23
C LYS A 9 12.11 -2.87 -11.77
N HIS A 10 12.30 -3.07 -10.46
CA HIS A 10 12.73 -4.33 -9.86
C HIS A 10 11.66 -5.04 -9.02
N VAL A 11 10.55 -4.36 -8.71
CA VAL A 11 9.46 -4.95 -7.93
C VAL A 11 8.30 -5.32 -8.86
N ASN A 12 7.91 -6.60 -8.82
CA ASN A 12 6.68 -7.06 -9.46
C ASN A 12 5.49 -6.65 -8.59
N LEU A 13 4.57 -5.90 -9.19
CA LEU A 13 3.31 -5.55 -8.52
C LEU A 13 2.34 -6.73 -8.61
N PHE A 14 1.59 -6.92 -7.54
CA PHE A 14 0.41 -7.77 -7.51
C PHE A 14 -0.75 -6.95 -6.95
N GLU A 15 -1.98 -7.40 -7.20
CA GLU A 15 -3.16 -6.71 -6.70
C GLU A 15 -3.25 -6.84 -5.17
N THR A 16 -3.47 -5.71 -4.49
CA THR A 16 -3.65 -5.62 -3.03
C THR A 16 -5.13 -5.42 -2.70
N PRO A 17 -5.56 -5.45 -1.41
CA PRO A 17 -6.95 -5.23 -1.05
C PRO A 17 -7.56 -3.91 -1.58
N VAL A 18 -6.75 -2.87 -1.80
CA VAL A 18 -7.19 -1.61 -2.43
C VAL A 18 -6.65 -1.52 -3.86
N ASN A 19 -7.53 -1.46 -4.85
CA ASN A 19 -7.18 -1.37 -6.27
C ASN A 19 -7.78 -0.11 -6.92
N PHE A 20 -6.89 0.84 -7.27
CA PHE A 20 -7.26 2.10 -7.91
C PHE A 20 -7.60 1.92 -9.40
N HIS A 21 -6.96 0.98 -10.10
CA HIS A 21 -7.30 0.69 -11.50
C HIS A 21 -8.74 0.17 -11.61
N GLY A 22 -9.06 -0.82 -10.78
CA GLY A 22 -10.39 -1.46 -10.74
C GLY A 22 -11.44 -0.70 -9.93
N CYS A 23 -11.08 0.43 -9.30
CA CYS A 23 -11.94 1.20 -8.40
C CYS A 23 -12.69 0.30 -7.42
N ARG A 24 -11.96 -0.56 -6.71
CA ARG A 24 -12.52 -1.54 -5.76
C ARG A 24 -11.63 -1.71 -4.54
N ALA A 25 -12.24 -2.03 -3.40
CA ALA A 25 -11.51 -2.27 -2.16
C ALA A 25 -12.15 -3.37 -1.29
N LEU A 26 -11.31 -4.15 -0.63
CA LEU A 26 -11.68 -5.00 0.51
C LEU A 26 -11.11 -4.35 1.77
N LEU A 27 -11.96 -4.01 2.71
CA LEU A 27 -11.58 -3.44 4.01
C LEU A 27 -11.99 -4.39 5.14
N VAL A 28 -11.48 -4.14 6.35
CA VAL A 28 -11.81 -4.92 7.55
C VAL A 28 -12.61 -4.07 8.52
N ASP A 29 -13.67 -4.65 9.07
CA ASP A 29 -14.60 -4.04 10.02
C ASP A 29 -15.14 -2.67 9.55
N ASP A 30 -14.68 -1.58 10.14
CA ASP A 30 -15.13 -0.21 9.85
C ASP A 30 -14.23 0.53 8.83
N GLY A 31 -13.07 -0.03 8.47
CA GLY A 31 -12.11 0.62 7.57
C GLY A 31 -11.27 1.73 8.21
N GLU A 32 -11.33 1.89 9.54
CA GLU A 32 -10.62 2.95 10.27
C GLU A 32 -9.20 2.54 10.70
N ALA A 33 -8.79 1.31 10.39
CA ALA A 33 -7.41 0.88 10.61
C ALA A 33 -6.42 1.77 9.82
N VAL A 34 -5.35 2.19 10.49
CA VAL A 34 -4.35 3.11 9.95
C VAL A 34 -3.18 2.34 9.34
N ILE A 35 -2.73 2.78 8.17
CA ILE A 35 -1.48 2.37 7.55
C ILE A 35 -0.58 3.58 7.34
N THR A 36 0.71 3.34 7.19
CA THR A 36 1.69 4.37 6.82
C THR A 36 2.09 4.20 5.35
N LEU A 37 2.01 5.27 4.57
CA LEU A 37 2.47 5.32 3.19
C LEU A 37 3.78 6.10 3.09
N THR A 38 4.84 5.41 2.66
CA THR A 38 6.15 6.01 2.39
C THR A 38 6.55 5.68 0.96
N THR A 39 6.98 6.67 0.18
CA THR A 39 7.45 6.42 -1.19
C THR A 39 8.79 5.67 -1.18
N ALA A 40 9.08 4.90 -2.22
CA ALA A 40 10.37 4.23 -2.34
C ALA A 40 11.53 5.25 -2.41
N GLN A 41 11.28 6.41 -3.01
CA GLN A 41 12.22 7.52 -3.09
C GLN A 41 12.51 8.12 -1.72
N ASP A 42 11.49 8.33 -0.89
CA ASP A 42 11.68 8.82 0.48
C ASP A 42 12.42 7.81 1.33
N ALA A 43 12.04 6.53 1.26
CA ALA A 43 12.75 5.47 1.96
C ALA A 43 14.25 5.41 1.57
N ALA A 44 14.57 5.53 0.28
CA ALA A 44 15.94 5.56 -0.19
C ALA A 44 16.71 6.80 0.30
N LYS A 45 16.09 7.99 0.24
CA LYS A 45 16.70 9.24 0.71
C LYS A 45 16.97 9.22 2.22
N VAL A 46 15.99 8.79 3.01
CA VAL A 46 16.16 8.64 4.47
C VAL A 46 17.24 7.62 4.78
N THR A 47 17.31 6.51 4.04
CA THR A 47 18.40 5.53 4.20
C THR A 47 19.77 6.13 3.88
N ALA A 48 19.88 6.96 2.84
CA ALA A 48 21.13 7.64 2.53
C ALA A 48 21.53 8.64 3.63
N LEU A 49 20.57 9.43 4.14
CA LEU A 49 20.79 10.35 5.26
C LEU A 49 21.18 9.61 6.54
N ALA A 50 20.59 8.45 6.77
CA ALA A 50 20.90 7.60 7.91
C ALA A 50 22.38 7.17 7.91
N VAL A 51 22.92 6.79 6.75
CA VAL A 51 24.34 6.40 6.62
C VAL A 51 25.29 7.54 7.00
N GLU A 52 24.91 8.78 6.71
CA GLU A 52 25.69 9.98 7.05
C GLU A 52 25.39 10.51 8.47
N TYR A 53 24.47 9.87 9.21
CA TYR A 53 24.08 10.34 10.54
C TYR A 53 25.15 9.99 11.58
N GLU A 54 25.76 11.02 12.17
CA GLU A 54 26.85 10.86 13.16
C GLU A 54 26.35 10.44 14.56
N GLY A 55 25.05 10.55 14.83
CA GLY A 55 24.46 10.15 16.11
C GLY A 55 24.21 8.65 16.23
N GLU A 56 23.63 8.24 17.37
CA GLU A 56 23.29 6.84 17.59
C GLU A 56 22.08 6.44 16.73
N TRP A 57 22.22 5.32 16.01
CA TRP A 57 21.11 4.73 15.25
C TRP A 57 20.10 4.10 16.19
N PRO A 58 18.79 4.37 16.00
CA PRO A 58 17.78 3.82 16.86
C PRO A 58 17.57 2.33 16.54
N VAL A 59 17.42 1.50 17.58
CA VAL A 59 17.14 0.06 17.46
C VAL A 59 15.86 -0.18 16.65
N VAL A 60 14.84 0.65 16.87
CA VAL A 60 13.65 0.74 16.01
C VAL A 60 13.90 1.86 15.01
N SER A 61 13.86 1.55 13.71
CA SER A 61 14.24 2.47 12.64
C SER A 61 13.04 2.78 11.74
N GLY A 62 11.92 3.23 12.32
CA GLY A 62 10.73 3.58 11.58
C GLY A 62 10.93 4.82 10.70
N VAL A 63 10.45 4.73 9.45
CA VAL A 63 10.43 5.82 8.47
C VAL A 63 8.97 6.08 8.09
N LYS A 64 8.33 7.00 8.81
CA LYS A 64 6.92 7.30 8.65
C LYS A 64 6.71 8.37 7.59
N GLY A 65 6.12 8.02 6.46
CA GLY A 65 5.59 9.02 5.52
C GLY A 65 4.28 9.58 6.04
N THR A 66 3.16 9.18 5.43
CA THR A 66 1.83 9.65 5.81
C THR A 66 1.02 8.52 6.45
N ASP A 67 0.57 8.73 7.69
CA ASP A 67 -0.47 7.91 8.31
C ASP A 67 -1.83 8.24 7.66
N ILE A 68 -2.57 7.21 7.26
CA ILE A 68 -3.88 7.33 6.61
C ILE A 68 -4.76 6.13 7.00
N THR A 69 -6.04 6.35 7.24
CA THR A 69 -7.01 5.25 7.40
C THR A 69 -7.26 4.55 6.08
N MET A 70 -7.73 3.31 6.12
CA MET A 70 -8.11 2.61 4.89
C MET A 70 -9.27 3.30 4.17
N ASN A 71 -10.22 3.90 4.90
CA ASN A 71 -11.30 4.70 4.33
C ASN A 71 -10.80 5.97 3.63
N GLU A 72 -9.87 6.70 4.25
CA GLU A 72 -9.25 7.87 3.62
C GLU A 72 -8.43 7.48 2.37
N LEU A 73 -7.75 6.33 2.40
CA LEU A 73 -7.06 5.83 1.21
C LEU A 73 -8.03 5.54 0.06
N VAL A 74 -9.19 4.94 0.37
CA VAL A 74 -10.25 4.74 -0.62
C VAL A 74 -10.76 6.09 -1.13
N ALA A 75 -11.07 7.04 -0.24
CA ALA A 75 -11.54 8.37 -0.63
C ALA A 75 -10.54 9.11 -1.52
N LEU A 76 -9.24 8.98 -1.24
CA LEU A 76 -8.17 9.49 -2.10
C LEU A 76 -8.19 8.84 -3.48
N GLY A 77 -8.37 7.52 -3.54
CA GLY A 77 -8.54 6.80 -4.80
C GLY A 77 -9.76 7.26 -5.59
N GLU A 78 -10.91 7.44 -4.93
CA GLU A 78 -12.12 7.95 -5.56
C GLU A 78 -11.92 9.34 -6.15
N LYS A 79 -11.23 10.23 -5.41
CA LYS A 79 -10.88 11.58 -5.86
C LYS A 79 -10.00 11.53 -7.11
N ILE A 80 -8.95 10.71 -7.11
CA ILE A 80 -7.98 10.62 -8.22
C ILE A 80 -8.61 9.96 -9.45
N ARG A 81 -9.44 8.94 -9.27
CA ARG A 81 -10.06 8.20 -10.38
C ARG A 81 -11.36 8.84 -10.88
N GLY A 82 -11.90 9.83 -10.15
CA GLY A 82 -13.13 10.53 -10.52
C GLY A 82 -14.41 9.69 -10.40
N GLN A 83 -14.37 8.57 -9.67
CA GLN A 83 -15.52 7.68 -9.49
C GLN A 83 -15.50 6.96 -8.15
N LYS A 84 -16.67 6.47 -7.71
CA LYS A 84 -16.81 5.73 -6.45
C LYS A 84 -16.21 4.34 -6.54
N PHE A 85 -15.60 3.89 -5.45
CA PHE A 85 -15.03 2.55 -5.37
C PHE A 85 -16.10 1.56 -4.92
N LYS A 86 -16.07 0.34 -5.46
CA LYS A 86 -16.83 -0.78 -4.90
C LYS A 86 -16.09 -1.29 -3.66
N VAL A 87 -16.59 -0.94 -2.48
CA VAL A 87 -16.00 -1.34 -1.20
C VAL A 87 -16.78 -2.48 -0.56
N GLU A 88 -16.08 -3.52 -0.11
CA GLU A 88 -16.63 -4.60 0.71
C GLU A 88 -15.91 -4.63 2.06
N TYR A 89 -16.69 -4.62 3.14
CA TYR A 89 -16.18 -4.69 4.51
C TYR A 89 -16.29 -6.13 5.02
N LEU A 90 -15.15 -6.74 5.30
CA LEU A 90 -15.05 -8.09 5.82
C LEU A 90 -14.96 -8.04 7.35
N LYS A 91 -15.63 -8.99 8.01
CA LYS A 91 -15.64 -9.07 9.47
C LYS A 91 -14.35 -9.72 9.95
N SER A 92 -13.64 -9.06 10.87
CA SER A 92 -12.45 -9.62 11.52
C SER A 92 -12.70 -10.99 12.15
N GLY A 93 -13.81 -11.18 12.85
CA GLY A 93 -14.16 -12.48 13.45
C GLY A 93 -14.35 -13.61 12.43
N ASP A 94 -14.86 -13.32 11.23
CA ASP A 94 -14.92 -14.32 10.15
C ASP A 94 -13.49 -14.62 9.64
N LEU A 95 -12.67 -13.59 9.44
CA LEU A 95 -11.28 -13.73 8.97
C LEU A 95 -10.41 -14.54 9.95
N GLU A 96 -10.55 -14.29 11.25
CA GLU A 96 -9.87 -15.04 12.32
C GLU A 96 -10.27 -16.53 12.34
N ALA A 97 -11.52 -16.83 12.00
CA ALA A 97 -12.02 -18.20 11.83
C ALA A 97 -11.61 -18.84 10.48
N GLY A 98 -10.84 -18.15 9.65
CA GLY A 98 -10.42 -18.62 8.33
C GLY A 98 -11.49 -18.48 7.24
N ILE A 99 -12.56 -17.73 7.49
CA ILE A 99 -13.69 -17.56 6.59
C ILE A 99 -13.56 -16.22 5.87
N VAL A 100 -13.33 -16.26 4.55
CA VAL A 100 -13.21 -15.07 3.71
C VAL A 100 -14.47 -14.92 2.85
N LYS A 101 -15.32 -13.95 3.20
CA LYS A 101 -16.55 -13.64 2.47
C LYS A 101 -16.36 -12.38 1.64
N ALA A 102 -16.00 -12.54 0.36
CA ALA A 102 -15.86 -11.43 -0.58
C ALA A 102 -16.40 -11.84 -1.96
N SER A 103 -16.97 -10.89 -2.71
CA SER A 103 -17.44 -11.14 -4.08
C SER A 103 -16.30 -11.23 -5.10
N TRP A 104 -15.10 -10.85 -4.68
CA TRP A 104 -13.87 -10.93 -5.47
C TRP A 104 -12.66 -11.09 -4.54
N LEU A 105 -11.57 -11.65 -5.08
CA LEU A 105 -10.28 -11.73 -4.40
C LEU A 105 -9.17 -11.38 -5.39
N PRO A 106 -8.16 -10.57 -5.00
CA PRO A 106 -6.97 -10.42 -5.80
C PRO A 106 -6.23 -11.75 -5.88
N LEU A 107 -5.82 -12.12 -7.09
CA LEU A 107 -4.97 -13.28 -7.29
C LEU A 107 -3.51 -12.89 -7.00
N PRO A 108 -2.74 -13.73 -6.29
CA PRO A 108 -1.33 -13.48 -6.03
C PRO A 108 -0.49 -13.73 -7.31
N GLU A 109 -0.53 -12.78 -8.23
CA GLU A 109 0.19 -12.82 -9.49
C GLU A 109 1.69 -12.51 -9.32
N HIS A 110 2.41 -13.44 -8.68
CA HIS A 110 3.86 -13.39 -8.56
C HIS A 110 4.51 -14.56 -9.30
N PRO A 111 5.67 -14.38 -9.98
CA PRO A 111 6.35 -15.48 -10.69
C PRO A 111 6.68 -16.70 -9.82
N SER A 112 6.89 -16.48 -8.52
CA SER A 112 7.17 -17.57 -7.56
C SER A 112 5.93 -18.36 -7.13
N ILE A 113 4.73 -17.94 -7.53
CA ILE A 113 3.46 -18.61 -7.17
C ILE A 113 2.90 -19.27 -8.43
N PRO A 114 2.88 -20.62 -8.50
CA PRO A 114 2.33 -21.35 -9.64
C PRO A 114 0.89 -20.94 -9.95
N VAL A 115 0.51 -20.90 -11.22
CA VAL A 115 -0.80 -20.37 -11.65
C VAL A 115 -1.95 -21.18 -11.03
N GLU A 116 -1.80 -22.51 -11.03
CA GLU A 116 -2.74 -23.47 -10.46
C GLU A 116 -2.91 -23.33 -8.94
N MET A 117 -2.01 -22.61 -8.27
CA MET A 117 -2.04 -22.38 -6.83
C MET A 117 -2.73 -21.06 -6.46
N ARG A 118 -2.82 -20.10 -7.38
CA ARG A 118 -3.21 -18.71 -7.07
C ARG A 118 -4.61 -18.61 -6.50
N GLU A 119 -5.58 -19.29 -7.11
CA GLU A 119 -6.96 -19.32 -6.60
C GLU A 119 -7.02 -19.92 -5.20
N ARG A 120 -6.25 -20.99 -4.95
CA ARG A 120 -6.21 -21.68 -3.66
C ARG A 120 -5.67 -20.80 -2.53
N VAL A 121 -4.72 -19.93 -2.81
CA VAL A 121 -4.06 -19.09 -1.79
C VAL A 121 -4.58 -17.65 -1.72
N ALA A 122 -5.47 -17.25 -2.62
CA ALA A 122 -5.99 -15.87 -2.68
C ALA A 122 -6.74 -15.47 -1.39
N ALA A 123 -7.57 -16.36 -0.85
CA ALA A 123 -8.30 -16.12 0.39
C ALA A 123 -7.35 -15.94 1.58
N ASP A 124 -6.35 -16.81 1.71
CA ASP A 124 -5.35 -16.71 2.78
C ASP A 124 -4.53 -15.42 2.68
N MET A 125 -4.14 -15.01 1.47
CA MET A 125 -3.45 -13.74 1.25
C MET A 125 -4.29 -12.56 1.73
N ILE A 126 -5.57 -12.49 1.34
CA ILE A 126 -6.46 -11.40 1.76
C ILE A 126 -6.67 -11.39 3.27
N LYS A 127 -6.91 -12.55 3.88
CA LYS A 127 -7.01 -12.69 5.33
C LYS A 127 -5.76 -12.12 6.01
N CYS A 128 -4.57 -12.51 5.56
CA CYS A 128 -3.31 -12.02 6.12
C CYS A 128 -3.15 -10.50 6.00
N PHE A 129 -3.46 -9.91 4.84
CA PHE A 129 -3.41 -8.46 4.67
C PHE A 129 -4.37 -7.73 5.61
N LEU A 130 -5.64 -8.14 5.62
CA LEU A 130 -6.68 -7.45 6.36
C LEU A 130 -6.48 -7.56 7.88
N LEU A 131 -6.12 -8.73 8.39
CA LEU A 131 -5.79 -8.90 9.80
C LEU A 131 -4.50 -8.15 10.16
N GLY A 132 -3.48 -8.19 9.30
CA GLY A 132 -2.26 -7.41 9.50
C GLY A 132 -2.53 -5.92 9.62
N ILE A 133 -3.35 -5.36 8.73
CA ILE A 133 -3.78 -3.95 8.78
C ILE A 133 -4.55 -3.66 10.07
N LYS A 134 -5.54 -4.50 10.42
CA LYS A 134 -6.32 -4.35 11.67
C LYS A 134 -5.43 -4.31 12.90
N HIS A 135 -4.40 -5.15 12.95
CA HIS A 135 -3.46 -5.22 14.06
C HIS A 135 -2.35 -4.17 14.01
N GLY A 136 -2.38 -3.24 13.04
CA GLY A 136 -1.42 -2.15 12.93
C GLY A 136 -0.07 -2.56 12.35
N ALA A 137 0.05 -3.74 11.72
CA ALA A 137 1.32 -4.24 11.19
C ALA A 137 1.89 -3.37 10.05
N LEU A 138 1.06 -2.53 9.42
CA LEU A 138 1.47 -1.58 8.39
C LEU A 138 1.52 -0.13 8.90
N ARG A 139 1.37 0.09 10.21
CA ARG A 139 1.57 1.41 10.82
C ARG A 139 2.99 1.51 11.35
N VAL A 140 3.78 2.38 10.74
CA VAL A 140 5.21 2.51 10.99
C VAL A 140 5.46 3.63 12.01
N SER A 141 6.46 3.45 12.87
CA SER A 141 6.91 4.44 13.83
C SER A 141 7.77 5.54 13.17
N GLU A 142 8.12 6.59 13.92
CA GLU A 142 8.63 7.87 13.39
C GLU A 142 10.05 8.21 13.88
N GLU A 143 10.89 7.22 14.18
CA GLU A 143 12.22 7.47 14.73
C GLU A 143 13.08 8.30 13.79
N TRP A 144 13.14 7.96 12.50
CA TRP A 144 13.90 8.74 11.53
C TRP A 144 13.31 10.13 11.28
N ASN A 145 11.99 10.28 11.39
CA ASN A 145 11.35 11.59 11.30
C ASN A 145 11.83 12.54 12.42
N LYS A 146 12.08 12.01 13.63
CA LYS A 146 12.59 12.80 14.76
C LYS A 146 14.06 13.15 14.61
N LEU A 147 14.84 12.26 14.02
CA LEU A 147 16.27 12.46 13.78
C LEU A 147 16.55 13.35 12.56
N LEU A 148 15.62 13.38 11.60
CA LEU A 148 15.70 14.18 10.37
C LEU A 148 14.50 15.15 10.30
N PRO A 149 14.38 16.11 11.23
CA PRO A 149 13.20 16.97 11.34
C PRO A 149 12.99 17.88 10.12
N ASP A 150 14.06 18.18 9.38
CA ASP A 150 14.02 19.03 8.18
C ASP A 150 13.66 18.24 6.91
N TYR A 151 13.51 16.91 6.99
CA TYR A 151 13.15 16.08 5.84
C TYR A 151 11.63 16.10 5.62
N GLU A 152 11.21 16.67 4.49
CA GLU A 152 9.80 16.66 4.08
C GLU A 152 9.46 15.42 3.25
N PHE A 153 8.48 14.65 3.73
CA PHE A 153 8.00 13.45 3.04
C PHE A 153 7.01 13.78 1.92
N THR A 154 7.09 12.99 0.85
CA THR A 154 6.20 13.12 -0.30
C THR A 154 4.76 12.78 0.10
N GLN A 155 3.81 13.65 -0.25
CA GLN A 155 2.40 13.42 0.07
C GLN A 155 1.74 12.41 -0.89
N PRO A 156 0.92 11.47 -0.38
CA PRO A 156 0.28 10.43 -1.18
C PRO A 156 -0.57 10.98 -2.33
N GLU A 157 -1.30 12.08 -2.11
CA GLU A 157 -2.16 12.67 -3.14
C GLU A 157 -1.34 13.17 -4.34
N GLU A 158 -0.29 13.94 -4.10
CA GLU A 158 0.59 14.45 -5.16
C GLU A 158 1.21 13.28 -5.95
N PHE A 159 1.78 12.31 -5.22
CA PHE A 159 2.46 11.16 -5.81
C PHE A 159 1.52 10.31 -6.68
N LEU A 160 0.35 9.96 -6.15
CA LEU A 160 -0.62 9.11 -6.85
C LEU A 160 -1.32 9.85 -7.98
N THR A 161 -1.61 11.14 -7.83
CA THR A 161 -2.17 11.97 -8.92
C THR A 161 -1.20 12.01 -10.09
N LYS A 162 0.08 12.27 -9.84
CA LYS A 162 1.11 12.26 -10.89
C LYS A 162 1.18 10.92 -11.62
N ALA A 163 1.11 9.82 -10.88
CA ALA A 163 1.12 8.48 -11.44
C ALA A 163 -0.08 8.22 -12.35
N TRP A 164 -1.29 8.49 -11.86
CA TRP A 164 -2.53 8.22 -12.57
C TRP A 164 -2.75 9.13 -13.78
N THR A 165 -2.37 10.40 -13.69
CA THR A 165 -2.39 11.32 -14.85
C THR A 165 -1.50 10.79 -15.98
N ALA A 166 -0.29 10.31 -15.67
CA ALA A 166 0.60 9.74 -16.68
C ALA A 166 0.03 8.45 -17.29
N ILE A 167 -0.50 7.56 -16.45
CA ILE A 167 -1.13 6.29 -16.87
C ILE A 167 -2.33 6.55 -17.80
N ASP A 168 -3.24 7.45 -17.40
CA ASP A 168 -4.41 7.81 -18.20
C ASP A 168 -4.00 8.53 -19.50
N GLY A 169 -2.85 9.22 -19.49
CA GLY A 169 -2.19 9.76 -20.68
C GLY A 169 -1.50 8.73 -21.57
N GLY A 170 -1.57 7.43 -21.25
CA GLY A 170 -1.05 6.32 -22.05
C GLY A 170 0.30 5.76 -21.60
N ALA A 171 0.83 6.18 -20.45
CA ALA A 171 2.07 5.62 -19.91
C ALA A 171 1.88 4.14 -19.51
N LYS A 172 2.77 3.27 -20.00
CA LYS A 172 2.79 1.85 -19.63
C LYS A 172 3.45 1.59 -18.28
N SER A 173 4.28 2.53 -17.82
CA SER A 173 4.97 2.50 -16.55
C SER A 173 5.21 3.91 -16.02
N VAL A 174 5.35 4.04 -14.70
CA VAL A 174 5.61 5.32 -14.01
C VAL A 174 6.77 5.13 -13.03
N PHE A 175 7.57 6.17 -12.77
CA PHE A 175 8.67 6.12 -11.78
C PHE A 175 9.72 5.01 -11.99
N THR A 176 9.82 4.41 -13.19
CA THR A 176 10.75 3.31 -13.48
C THR A 176 12.14 3.76 -13.93
N GLU A 177 12.37 5.07 -14.04
CA GLU A 177 13.60 5.66 -14.58
C GLU A 177 14.68 5.95 -13.52
N ASN A 178 14.41 5.62 -12.26
CA ASN A 178 15.36 5.78 -11.15
C ASN A 178 16.22 4.52 -10.95
#